data_AF-A0A9W8NHN8-F1
#
_entry.id   AF-A0A9W8NHN8-F1
#
_cell.length_a   1.000
_cell.length_b   1.000
_cell.length_c   1.000
_cell.angle_alpha   90.00
_cell.angle_beta   90.00
_cell.angle_gamma   90.00
#
_symmetry.space_group_name_H-M   'P 1'
#
loop_
_entity.id
_entity.type
_entity.pdbx_description
1 polymer ?
#
loop_
_entity_poly.entity_id
_entity_poly.type
_entity_poly.pdbx_seq_one_letter_code
_entity_poly.pdbx_strand_id
1 'polypeptide(L)'
;MTLRRAIRLFGPMLALAFITALVTYYVPWGITDHKAPNIFAHLYKFWLSAVTVMDPYHWGRLKPPPRHYEQAWTLGVEYRLSLVMFLMIATTATLTTIGRKIVVIFVAAWSVYCNRRWDVACAMGGMLLAELRFAPLSNDISRLFNRPLRVSKWLTTVPAVFCVILGLLFCSWPEAMPNGAQPYRSLFELTPSTWQPDARNGSPEPVGGWVWWWGTIGAFLMLWGLEQLPLLQKFLSVSFLKYLGEISYAYYLLQGLGHTHVANPIFEALQDRYGWSKSSAFVLAYIIGNIFNIIASDYFWRVIDESFIRLARFVVVELLGVGKQPGMRLRSGPDSAIGYTAVPTAAPTASDDRSTSDDTAVGEDDIALKEYGDDMNDGMRARGRRHS
;
A
#
# COMPACT_ATOMS: atom_id res chain seq x y z
N MET A 1 -11.08 -11.11 -5.29
CA MET A 1 -10.32 -9.85 -5.09
C MET A 1 -9.10 -9.75 -6.00
N THR A 2 -8.35 -10.85 -6.18
CA THR A 2 -7.13 -10.93 -7.02
C THR A 2 -7.40 -10.62 -8.50
N LEU A 3 -8.45 -11.20 -9.10
CA LEU A 3 -8.81 -10.94 -10.51
C LEU A 3 -9.11 -9.46 -10.78
N ARG A 4 -9.87 -8.80 -9.88
CA ARG A 4 -10.16 -7.36 -9.97
C ARG A 4 -8.87 -6.54 -9.96
N ARG A 5 -7.90 -6.93 -9.11
CA ARG A 5 -6.61 -6.25 -9.00
C ARG A 5 -5.78 -6.44 -10.26
N ALA A 6 -5.74 -7.66 -10.83
CA ALA A 6 -5.04 -7.94 -12.06
C ALA A 6 -5.50 -7.00 -13.19
N ILE A 7 -6.81 -6.89 -13.43
CA ILE A 7 -7.35 -6.03 -14.50
C ILE A 7 -6.98 -4.55 -14.28
N ARG A 8 -7.07 -4.06 -13.03
CA ARG A 8 -6.71 -2.67 -12.69
C ARG A 8 -5.21 -2.38 -12.86
N LEU A 9 -4.35 -3.36 -12.58
CA LEU A 9 -2.91 -3.19 -12.61
C LEU A 9 -2.31 -3.41 -14.01
N PHE A 10 -2.84 -4.39 -14.75
CA PHE A 10 -2.31 -4.77 -16.05
C PHE A 10 -3.01 -4.06 -17.22
N GLY A 11 -4.27 -3.65 -17.07
CA GLY A 11 -5.03 -2.97 -18.12
C GLY A 11 -4.40 -1.65 -18.57
N PRO A 12 -4.19 -0.67 -17.67
CA PRO A 12 -3.56 0.59 -18.01
C PRO A 12 -2.13 0.40 -18.53
N MET A 13 -1.38 -0.53 -17.95
CA MET A 13 -0.05 -0.89 -18.45
C MET A 13 -0.08 -1.43 -19.89
N LEU A 14 -1.03 -2.29 -20.26
CA LEU A 14 -1.17 -2.75 -21.65
C LEU A 14 -1.43 -1.58 -22.59
N ALA A 15 -2.37 -0.70 -22.23
CA ALA A 15 -2.65 0.50 -23.01
C ALA A 15 -1.38 1.38 -23.16
N LEU A 16 -0.60 1.53 -22.10
CA LEU A 16 0.69 2.20 -22.16
C LEU A 16 1.67 1.48 -23.10
N ALA A 17 1.76 0.15 -23.07
CA ALA A 17 2.65 -0.61 -23.95
C ALA A 17 2.33 -0.33 -25.43
N PHE A 18 1.03 -0.26 -25.78
CA PHE A 18 0.57 0.12 -27.12
C PHE A 18 0.95 1.57 -27.47
N ILE A 19 0.69 2.53 -26.57
CA ILE A 19 1.04 3.94 -26.77
C ILE A 19 2.56 4.10 -26.94
N THR A 20 3.34 3.44 -26.09
CA THR A 20 4.81 3.48 -26.11
C THR A 20 5.33 2.95 -27.43
N ALA A 21 4.84 1.80 -27.91
CA ALA A 21 5.23 1.23 -29.18
C ALA A 21 4.94 2.17 -30.38
N LEU A 22 3.83 2.92 -30.33
CA LEU A 22 3.52 3.92 -31.36
C LEU A 22 4.47 5.10 -31.30
N VAL A 23 4.72 5.64 -30.10
CA VAL A 23 5.62 6.78 -29.88
C VAL A 23 7.04 6.42 -30.34
N THR A 24 7.56 5.26 -29.94
CA THR A 24 8.94 4.84 -30.25
C THR A 24 9.16 4.47 -31.71
N TYR A 25 8.08 4.23 -32.46
CA TYR A 25 8.13 3.94 -33.89
C TYR A 25 7.95 5.20 -34.75
N TYR A 26 7.01 6.09 -34.40
CA TYR A 26 6.65 7.24 -35.24
C TYR A 26 7.35 8.55 -34.84
N VAL A 27 7.74 8.72 -33.57
CA VAL A 27 8.37 9.96 -33.12
C VAL A 27 9.86 9.91 -33.44
N PRO A 28 10.38 10.79 -34.32
CA PRO A 28 11.74 10.69 -34.81
C PRO A 28 12.78 11.20 -33.81
N TRP A 29 12.36 11.80 -32.69
CA TRP A 29 13.23 12.29 -31.62
C TRP A 29 13.07 11.46 -30.33
N GLY A 30 14.12 11.48 -29.50
CA GLY A 30 14.21 10.63 -28.31
C GLY A 30 14.69 9.22 -28.63
N ILE A 31 14.41 8.28 -27.73
CA ILE A 31 14.89 6.89 -27.87
C ILE A 31 13.96 6.13 -28.83
N THR A 32 14.44 5.93 -30.04
CA THR A 32 13.76 5.18 -31.10
C THR A 32 14.24 3.73 -31.13
N ASP A 33 13.33 2.79 -31.40
CA ASP A 33 13.68 1.38 -31.59
C ASP A 33 13.50 1.00 -33.06
N HIS A 34 14.45 1.44 -33.88
CA HIS A 34 14.53 1.20 -35.33
C HIS A 34 14.79 -0.28 -35.70
N LYS A 35 14.93 -1.17 -34.73
CA LYS A 35 15.27 -2.58 -34.99
C LYS A 35 14.07 -3.39 -35.49
N ALA A 36 12.85 -2.88 -35.36
CA ALA A 36 11.65 -3.58 -35.82
C ALA A 36 11.39 -3.32 -37.31
N PRO A 37 11.20 -4.37 -38.14
CA PRO A 37 10.99 -4.22 -39.59
C PRO A 37 9.66 -3.54 -39.95
N ASN A 38 8.65 -3.63 -39.08
CA ASN A 38 7.36 -2.98 -39.24
C ASN A 38 6.71 -2.70 -37.88
N ILE A 39 5.66 -1.88 -37.86
CA ILE A 39 4.93 -1.51 -36.64
C ILE A 39 4.33 -2.73 -35.92
N PHE A 40 3.88 -3.75 -36.65
CA PHE A 40 3.31 -4.96 -36.05
C PHE A 40 4.36 -5.77 -35.28
N ALA A 41 5.58 -5.90 -35.80
CA ALA A 41 6.69 -6.54 -35.11
C ALA A 41 7.10 -5.73 -33.87
N HIS A 42 7.05 -4.40 -33.96
CA HIS A 42 7.29 -3.52 -32.83
C HIS A 42 6.22 -3.71 -31.74
N LEU A 43 4.94 -3.69 -32.10
CA LEU A 43 3.82 -3.95 -31.20
C LEU A 43 3.90 -5.34 -30.55
N TYR A 44 4.24 -6.36 -31.34
CA TYR A 44 4.40 -7.72 -30.86
C TYR A 44 5.53 -7.84 -29.83
N LYS A 45 6.65 -7.12 -30.04
CA LYS A 45 7.73 -7.04 -29.04
C LYS A 45 7.24 -6.48 -27.71
N PHE A 46 6.47 -5.40 -27.73
CA PHE A 46 5.89 -4.82 -26.51
C PHE A 46 4.84 -5.73 -25.86
N TRP A 47 4.04 -6.42 -26.68
CA TRP A 47 3.10 -7.41 -26.20
C TRP A 47 3.81 -8.55 -25.46
N LEU A 48 4.85 -9.15 -26.04
CA LEU A 48 5.64 -10.19 -25.38
C LEU A 48 6.23 -9.71 -24.05
N SER A 49 6.71 -8.47 -24.02
CA SER A 49 7.23 -7.85 -22.80
C SER A 49 6.15 -7.65 -21.75
N ALA A 50 4.96 -7.21 -22.14
CA ALA A 50 3.83 -7.10 -21.23
C ALA A 50 3.38 -8.46 -20.68
N VAL A 51 3.30 -9.49 -21.53
CA VAL A 51 2.98 -10.87 -21.13
C VAL A 51 4.03 -11.40 -20.16
N THR A 52 5.31 -11.11 -20.38
CA THR A 52 6.40 -11.50 -19.48
C THR A 52 6.22 -10.86 -18.10
N VAL A 53 5.86 -9.58 -18.03
CA VAL A 53 5.57 -8.87 -16.76
C VAL A 53 4.34 -9.44 -16.05
N MET A 54 3.37 -9.96 -16.80
CA MET A 54 2.17 -10.59 -16.25
C MET A 54 2.40 -11.98 -15.66
N ASP A 55 3.51 -12.64 -15.97
CA ASP A 55 3.81 -13.99 -15.50
C ASP A 55 4.03 -14.01 -13.97
N PRO A 56 3.12 -14.61 -13.18
CA PRO A 56 3.25 -14.65 -11.73
C PRO A 56 4.28 -15.70 -11.26
N TYR A 57 4.72 -16.60 -12.14
CA TYR A 57 5.62 -17.70 -11.79
C TYR A 57 7.09 -17.33 -11.90
N HIS A 58 7.40 -16.24 -12.62
CA HIS A 58 8.76 -15.76 -12.72
C HIS A 58 9.11 -14.92 -11.49
N TRP A 59 10.08 -15.36 -10.68
CA TRP A 59 10.48 -14.68 -9.44
C TRP A 59 11.73 -13.80 -9.58
N GLY A 60 12.38 -13.73 -10.74
CA GLY A 60 13.50 -12.82 -10.99
C GLY A 60 13.05 -11.36 -11.18
N ARG A 61 14.00 -10.42 -11.17
CA ARG A 61 13.73 -9.06 -11.65
C ARG A 61 13.60 -9.10 -13.17
N LEU A 62 12.37 -8.93 -13.64
CA LEU A 62 12.11 -8.77 -15.06
C LEU A 62 12.60 -7.39 -15.47
N LYS A 63 13.55 -7.32 -16.41
CA LYS A 63 13.85 -6.08 -17.13
C LYS A 63 13.27 -6.26 -18.53
N PRO A 64 11.94 -6.10 -18.69
CA PRO A 64 11.34 -6.29 -20.00
C PRO A 64 11.98 -5.32 -20.99
N PRO A 65 12.64 -5.79 -22.06
CA PRO A 65 13.03 -4.88 -23.13
C PRO A 65 11.73 -4.32 -23.76
N PRO A 66 11.66 -3.06 -24.19
CA PRO A 66 12.74 -2.08 -24.32
C PRO A 66 12.86 -1.14 -23.11
N ARG A 67 13.97 -0.39 -23.04
CA ARG A 67 14.39 0.38 -21.85
C ARG A 67 13.34 1.35 -21.28
N HIS A 68 12.50 1.93 -22.13
CA HIS A 68 11.42 2.87 -21.75
C HIS A 68 10.18 2.19 -21.15
N TYR A 69 10.16 0.85 -21.08
CA TYR A 69 9.14 0.06 -20.41
C TYR A 69 9.68 -0.63 -19.15
N GLU A 70 10.91 -0.29 -18.73
CA GLU A 70 11.53 -0.94 -17.58
C GLU A 70 10.67 -0.81 -16.33
N GLN A 71 10.08 0.36 -16.06
CA GLN A 71 9.21 0.63 -14.90
C GLN A 71 8.08 -0.38 -14.70
N ALA A 72 7.62 -1.07 -15.76
CA ALA A 72 6.58 -2.09 -15.62
C ALA A 72 6.98 -3.28 -14.73
N TRP A 73 8.28 -3.49 -14.46
CA TRP A 73 8.78 -4.62 -13.69
C TRP A 73 8.18 -4.76 -12.29
N THR A 74 7.89 -3.64 -11.62
CA THR A 74 7.33 -3.62 -10.26
C THR A 74 5.89 -4.12 -10.24
N LEU A 75 5.13 -3.96 -11.32
CA LEU A 75 3.72 -4.37 -11.41
C LEU A 75 3.59 -5.88 -11.31
N GLY A 76 4.51 -6.61 -11.94
CA GLY A 76 4.61 -8.07 -11.75
C GLY A 76 4.91 -8.43 -10.29
N VAL A 77 5.79 -7.69 -9.60
CA VAL A 77 6.06 -7.88 -8.16
C VAL A 77 4.79 -7.65 -7.34
N GLU A 78 4.14 -6.52 -7.51
CA GLU A 78 2.92 -6.16 -6.77
C GLU A 78 1.80 -7.17 -6.94
N TYR A 79 1.62 -7.69 -8.16
CA TYR A 79 0.63 -8.72 -8.42
C TYR A 79 0.94 -10.02 -7.68
N ARG A 80 2.18 -10.51 -7.76
CA ARG A 80 2.63 -11.71 -7.02
C ARG A 80 2.45 -11.54 -5.52
N LEU A 81 2.87 -10.41 -4.96
CA LEU A 81 2.69 -10.10 -3.54
C LEU A 81 1.21 -10.06 -3.14
N SER A 82 0.31 -9.64 -4.05
CA SER A 82 -1.12 -9.69 -3.80
C SER A 82 -1.66 -11.12 -3.65
N LEU A 83 -1.12 -12.08 -4.41
CA LEU A 83 -1.47 -13.49 -4.32
C LEU A 83 -0.94 -14.08 -3.01
N VAL A 84 0.30 -13.74 -2.64
CA VAL A 84 0.90 -14.14 -1.36
C VAL A 84 0.07 -13.62 -0.19
N MET A 85 -0.30 -12.33 -0.19
CA MET A 85 -1.14 -11.76 0.87
C MET A 85 -2.53 -12.42 0.92
N PHE A 86 -3.14 -12.68 -0.24
CA PHE A 86 -4.44 -13.38 -0.28
C PHE A 86 -4.34 -14.77 0.34
N LEU A 87 -3.30 -15.54 -0.03
CA LEU A 87 -3.05 -16.85 0.55
C LEU A 87 -2.82 -16.76 2.07
N MET A 88 -2.02 -15.80 2.52
CA MET A 88 -1.78 -15.58 3.95
C MET A 88 -3.04 -15.25 4.74
N ILE A 89 -3.92 -14.40 4.19
CA ILE A 89 -5.21 -14.10 4.83
C ILE A 89 -6.08 -15.35 4.89
N ALA A 90 -6.13 -16.13 3.80
CA ALA A 90 -6.93 -17.35 3.74
C ALA A 90 -6.44 -18.43 4.73
N THR A 91 -5.13 -18.63 4.83
CA THR A 91 -4.53 -19.65 5.73
C THR A 91 -4.57 -19.23 7.19
N THR A 92 -4.52 -17.93 7.49
CA THR A 92 -4.56 -17.40 8.86
C THR A 92 -5.95 -16.96 9.31
N ALA A 93 -7.00 -17.21 8.51
CA ALA A 93 -8.37 -16.77 8.79
C ALA A 93 -8.95 -17.35 10.09
N THR A 94 -8.54 -18.57 10.46
CA THR A 94 -9.00 -19.28 11.66
C THR A 94 -8.09 -19.08 12.87
N LEU A 95 -6.94 -18.44 12.69
CA LEU A 95 -5.98 -18.21 13.78
C LEU A 95 -6.42 -17.06 14.68
N THR A 96 -5.99 -17.13 15.94
CA THR A 96 -6.09 -16.00 16.88
C THR A 96 -5.24 -14.82 16.39
N THR A 97 -5.53 -13.60 16.87
CA THR A 97 -4.78 -12.38 16.52
C THR A 97 -3.27 -12.55 16.77
N ILE A 98 -2.91 -13.10 17.92
CA ILE A 98 -1.51 -13.38 18.29
C ILE A 98 -0.91 -14.44 17.35
N GLY A 99 -1.62 -15.55 17.12
CA GLY A 99 -1.15 -16.60 16.21
C GLY A 99 -0.90 -16.08 14.79
N ARG A 100 -1.82 -15.26 14.27
CA ARG A 100 -1.68 -14.61 12.96
C ARG A 100 -0.47 -13.67 12.92
N LYS A 101 -0.28 -12.81 13.93
CA LYS A 101 0.90 -11.92 14.01
C LYS A 101 2.21 -12.70 14.03
N ILE A 102 2.30 -13.78 14.83
CA ILE A 102 3.48 -14.65 14.90
C ILE A 102 3.78 -15.27 13.54
N VAL A 103 2.76 -15.82 12.87
CA VAL A 103 2.93 -16.45 11.55
C VAL A 103 3.38 -15.41 10.51
N VAL A 104 2.80 -14.21 10.49
CA VAL A 104 3.20 -13.13 9.57
C VAL A 104 4.65 -12.70 9.82
N ILE A 105 5.04 -12.50 11.08
CA ILE A 105 6.43 -12.16 11.46
C ILE A 105 7.39 -13.28 11.05
N PHE A 106 7.02 -14.53 11.31
CA PHE A 106 7.83 -15.69 10.93
C PHE A 106 8.04 -15.76 9.42
N VAL A 107 6.98 -15.61 8.62
CA VAL A 107 7.08 -15.62 7.16
C VAL A 107 7.93 -14.46 6.65
N ALA A 108 7.80 -13.25 7.24
CA ALA A 108 8.64 -12.11 6.90
C ALA A 108 10.13 -12.37 7.21
N ALA A 109 10.44 -12.88 8.40
CA ALA A 109 11.82 -13.19 8.78
C ALA A 109 12.41 -14.32 7.90
N TRP A 110 11.61 -15.35 7.62
CA TRP A 110 11.98 -16.47 6.76
C TRP A 110 12.25 -16.02 5.31
N SER A 111 11.43 -15.13 4.77
CA SER A 111 11.61 -14.63 3.39
C SER A 111 12.91 -13.85 3.22
N VAL A 112 13.28 -13.07 4.23
CA VAL A 112 14.55 -12.34 4.30
C VAL A 112 15.74 -13.30 4.44
N TYR A 113 15.65 -14.30 5.32
CA TYR A 113 16.75 -15.20 5.63
C TYR A 113 17.07 -16.20 4.50
N CYS A 114 16.06 -16.91 4.00
CA CYS A 114 16.30 -18.02 3.06
C CYS A 114 16.49 -17.54 1.61
N ASN A 115 15.60 -16.66 1.14
CA ASN A 115 15.50 -16.34 -0.29
C ASN A 115 15.89 -14.88 -0.60
N ARG A 116 16.30 -14.10 0.42
CA ARG A 116 16.59 -12.66 0.31
C ARG A 116 15.44 -11.89 -0.36
N ARG A 117 14.22 -12.27 -0.02
CA ARG A 117 12.97 -11.73 -0.56
C ARG A 117 12.50 -10.55 0.26
N TRP A 118 13.05 -9.39 -0.09
CA TRP A 118 12.68 -8.09 0.47
C TRP A 118 11.21 -7.74 0.16
N ASP A 119 10.75 -8.10 -1.04
CA ASP A 119 9.41 -7.88 -1.56
C ASP A 119 8.34 -8.57 -0.71
N VAL A 120 8.54 -9.85 -0.38
CA VAL A 120 7.66 -10.62 0.50
C VAL A 120 7.68 -10.07 1.92
N ALA A 121 8.87 -9.70 2.42
CA ALA A 121 9.03 -9.12 3.75
C ALA A 121 8.27 -7.79 3.89
N CYS A 122 8.37 -6.91 2.90
CA CYS A 122 7.61 -5.66 2.83
C CYS A 122 6.09 -5.91 2.82
N ALA A 123 5.62 -6.87 2.02
CA ALA A 123 4.20 -7.22 1.97
C ALA A 123 3.68 -7.75 3.32
N MET A 124 4.45 -8.62 3.98
CA MET A 124 4.13 -9.11 5.32
C MET A 124 4.20 -8.00 6.37
N GLY A 125 5.15 -7.07 6.24
CA GLY A 125 5.26 -5.88 7.09
C GLY A 125 4.02 -4.99 7.00
N GLY A 126 3.54 -4.71 5.78
CA GLY A 126 2.28 -3.97 5.58
C GLY A 126 1.06 -4.69 6.14
N MET A 127 0.98 -6.02 5.99
CA MET A 127 -0.07 -6.84 6.61
C MET A 127 -0.02 -6.78 8.13
N LEU A 128 1.19 -6.85 8.72
CA LEU A 128 1.38 -6.76 10.16
C LEU A 128 0.97 -5.39 10.71
N LEU A 129 1.29 -4.30 10.01
CA LEU A 129 0.88 -2.95 10.41
C LEU A 129 -0.64 -2.79 10.37
N ALA A 130 -1.29 -3.27 9.30
CA ALA A 130 -2.74 -3.30 9.24
C ALA A 130 -3.36 -4.09 10.40
N GLU A 131 -2.78 -5.25 10.73
CA GLU A 131 -3.20 -6.07 11.87
C GLU A 131 -2.98 -5.37 13.22
N LEU A 132 -1.88 -4.64 13.39
CA LEU A 132 -1.59 -3.85 14.59
C LEU A 132 -2.53 -2.65 14.74
N ARG A 133 -2.98 -2.07 13.63
CA ARG A 133 -3.95 -0.99 13.62
C ARG A 133 -5.33 -1.43 14.08
N PHE A 134 -5.81 -2.60 13.63
CA PHE A 134 -7.12 -3.14 14.03
C PHE A 134 -7.08 -3.88 15.36
N ALA A 135 -6.01 -4.62 15.64
CA ALA A 135 -5.79 -5.35 16.88
C ALA A 135 -4.43 -4.94 17.49
N PRO A 136 -4.39 -3.84 18.26
CA PRO A 136 -3.16 -3.38 18.91
C PRO A 136 -2.56 -4.44 19.84
N LEU A 137 -1.22 -4.56 19.82
CA LEU A 137 -0.51 -5.50 20.67
C LEU A 137 -0.76 -5.24 22.17
N SER A 138 -0.98 -3.98 22.57
CA SER A 138 -1.35 -3.63 23.95
C SER A 138 -2.61 -4.36 24.41
N ASN A 139 -3.60 -4.52 23.53
CA ASN A 139 -4.85 -5.20 23.85
C ASN A 139 -4.62 -6.72 23.99
N ASP A 140 -3.79 -7.30 23.11
CA ASP A 140 -3.40 -8.71 23.21
C ASP A 140 -2.63 -8.99 24.50
N ILE A 141 -1.66 -8.13 24.87
CA ILE A 141 -0.88 -8.24 26.11
C ILE A 141 -1.80 -8.03 27.33
N SER A 142 -2.70 -7.06 27.28
CA SER A 142 -3.66 -6.84 28.36
C SER A 142 -4.56 -8.04 28.61
N ARG A 143 -4.96 -8.77 27.55
CA ARG A 143 -5.71 -10.03 27.66
C ARG A 143 -4.86 -11.17 28.22
N LEU A 144 -3.58 -11.24 27.87
CA LEU A 144 -2.66 -12.26 28.40
C LEU A 144 -2.36 -12.07 29.89
N PHE A 145 -2.15 -10.83 30.34
CA PHE A 145 -1.76 -10.50 31.71
C PHE A 145 -2.93 -10.02 32.58
N ASN A 146 -4.17 -10.04 32.07
CA ASN A 146 -5.38 -9.53 32.72
C ASN A 146 -5.20 -8.12 33.35
N ARG A 147 -4.44 -7.24 32.68
CA ARG A 147 -4.15 -5.88 33.16
C ARG A 147 -4.26 -4.85 32.04
N PRO A 148 -5.01 -3.74 32.24
CA PRO A 148 -5.14 -2.71 31.21
C PRO A 148 -3.81 -1.96 31.05
N LEU A 149 -3.25 -2.00 29.83
CA LEU A 149 -2.06 -1.24 29.48
C LEU A 149 -2.50 0.07 28.82
N ARG A 150 -2.24 1.19 29.50
CA ARG A 150 -2.42 2.53 28.94
C ARG A 150 -1.06 3.06 28.49
N VAL A 151 -0.85 3.10 27.18
CA VAL A 151 0.38 3.66 26.61
C VAL A 151 0.26 5.18 26.56
N SER A 152 1.23 5.90 27.13
CA SER A 152 1.27 7.36 27.05
C SER A 152 1.48 7.84 25.61
N LYS A 153 0.80 8.92 25.21
CA LYS A 153 0.90 9.51 23.86
C LYS A 153 2.32 9.97 23.51
N TRP A 154 3.11 10.41 24.50
CA TRP A 154 4.51 10.81 24.28
C TRP A 154 5.40 9.61 23.94
N LEU A 155 5.12 8.46 24.56
CA LEU A 155 5.86 7.21 24.36
C LEU A 155 5.57 6.60 22.98
N THR A 156 4.51 7.02 22.29
CA THR A 156 4.26 6.65 20.89
C THR A 156 4.77 7.70 19.91
N THR A 157 4.59 8.99 20.23
CA THR A 157 4.90 10.09 19.30
C THR A 157 6.40 10.28 19.07
N VAL A 158 7.23 10.28 20.11
CA VAL A 158 8.69 10.50 19.96
C VAL A 158 9.34 9.37 19.16
N PRO A 159 9.10 8.08 19.47
CA PRO A 159 9.60 6.99 18.65
C PRO A 159 9.06 7.04 17.22
N ALA A 160 7.80 7.44 17.02
CA ALA A 160 7.24 7.56 15.68
C ALA A 160 7.97 8.60 14.82
N VAL A 161 8.27 9.79 15.36
CA VAL A 161 9.07 10.81 14.65
C VAL A 161 10.44 10.25 14.30
N PHE A 162 11.11 9.60 15.26
CA PHE A 162 12.40 8.97 15.02
C PHE A 162 12.33 7.89 13.93
N CYS A 163 11.30 7.04 13.94
CA CYS A 163 11.08 6.01 12.94
C CYS A 163 10.80 6.59 11.54
N VAL A 164 10.08 7.71 11.43
CA VAL A 164 9.90 8.39 10.13
C VAL A 164 11.23 8.92 9.61
N ILE A 165 12.02 9.60 10.44
CA ILE A 165 13.32 10.17 10.03
C ILE A 165 14.29 9.04 9.63
N LEU A 166 14.40 8.00 10.45
CA LEU A 166 15.26 6.85 10.18
C LEU A 166 14.78 6.07 8.95
N GLY A 167 13.47 5.91 8.80
CA GLY A 167 12.87 5.27 7.64
C GLY A 167 13.14 6.04 6.35
N LEU A 168 13.01 7.37 6.36
CA LEU A 168 13.38 8.23 5.24
C LEU A 168 14.86 8.10 4.89
N LEU A 169 15.76 8.07 5.89
CA LEU A 169 17.19 7.88 5.67
C LEU A 169 17.49 6.56 4.97
N PHE A 170 16.89 5.45 5.43
CA PHE A 170 17.09 4.13 4.82
C PHE A 170 16.47 4.01 3.43
N CYS A 171 15.33 4.66 3.18
CA CYS A 171 14.70 4.69 1.86
C CYS A 171 15.41 5.62 0.86
N SER A 172 16.22 6.59 1.34
CA SER A 172 16.91 7.57 0.49
C SER A 172 18.33 7.12 0.08
N TRP A 173 18.52 5.81 -0.06
CA TRP A 173 19.83 5.23 -0.35
C TRP A 173 20.35 5.61 -1.75
N PRO A 174 21.63 6.01 -1.92
CA PRO A 174 22.17 6.32 -3.23
C PRO A 174 22.27 5.07 -4.13
N GLU A 175 21.90 5.19 -5.40
CA GLU A 175 21.93 4.05 -6.34
C GLU A 175 23.36 3.52 -6.61
N ALA A 176 24.37 4.39 -6.48
CA ALA A 176 25.78 4.00 -6.52
C ALA A 176 26.26 3.49 -5.15
N MET A 177 27.29 2.64 -5.16
CA MET A 177 28.00 2.27 -3.93
C MET A 177 28.37 3.51 -3.12
N PRO A 178 28.20 3.48 -1.78
CA PRO A 178 28.51 4.62 -0.92
C PRO A 178 30.04 4.81 -0.81
N ASN A 179 30.63 5.41 -1.84
CA ASN A 179 32.03 5.80 -1.86
C ASN A 179 32.18 7.09 -1.03
N GLY A 180 32.40 6.93 0.27
CA GLY A 180 32.80 8.04 1.17
C GLY A 180 31.68 8.91 1.72
N ALA A 181 30.41 8.70 1.34
CA ALA A 181 29.27 9.44 1.89
C ALA A 181 28.79 8.84 3.22
N GLN A 182 28.98 9.55 4.33
CA GLN A 182 28.36 9.22 5.62
C GLN A 182 26.89 9.71 5.65
N PRO A 183 25.95 9.01 6.33
CA PRO A 183 26.12 7.79 7.13
C PRO A 183 26.08 6.47 6.33
N TYR A 184 25.84 6.53 5.03
CA TYR A 184 25.64 5.33 4.18
C TYR A 184 26.85 4.38 4.16
N ARG A 185 28.07 4.90 4.27
CA ARG A 185 29.28 4.07 4.42
C ARG A 185 29.20 3.18 5.68
N SER A 186 28.92 3.78 6.83
CA SER A 186 28.85 3.04 8.09
C SER A 186 27.70 2.02 8.09
N LEU A 187 26.57 2.38 7.48
CA LEU A 187 25.44 1.45 7.30
C LEU A 187 25.76 0.31 6.32
N PHE A 188 26.57 0.58 5.29
CA PHE A 188 27.05 -0.45 4.37
C PHE A 188 27.93 -1.48 5.11
N GLU A 189 28.84 -1.03 5.97
CA GLU A 189 29.67 -1.92 6.80
C GLU A 189 28.84 -2.81 7.75
N LEU A 190 27.67 -2.33 8.20
CA LEU A 190 26.71 -3.08 9.03
C LEU A 190 25.81 -4.03 8.21
N THR A 191 25.84 -3.95 6.88
CA THR A 191 25.00 -4.81 6.04
C THR A 191 25.45 -6.25 6.14
N PRO A 192 24.56 -7.23 6.36
CA PRO A 192 24.95 -8.64 6.38
C PRO A 192 25.67 -9.04 5.09
N SER A 193 26.74 -9.83 5.20
CA SER A 193 27.58 -10.26 4.07
C SER A 193 26.78 -10.95 2.95
N THR A 194 25.67 -11.61 3.29
CA THR A 194 24.75 -12.24 2.34
C THR A 194 24.01 -11.24 1.42
N TRP A 195 23.93 -9.97 1.82
CA TRP A 195 23.31 -8.87 1.05
C TRP A 195 24.33 -7.90 0.45
N GLN A 196 25.62 -8.11 0.72
CA GLN A 196 26.72 -7.38 0.09
C GLN A 196 27.00 -7.92 -1.34
N PRO A 197 27.62 -7.12 -2.23
CA PRO A 197 27.91 -7.55 -3.59
C PRO A 197 29.00 -8.62 -3.55
N ASP A 198 28.61 -9.86 -3.81
CA ASP A 198 29.54 -10.98 -3.89
C ASP A 198 29.47 -11.53 -5.32
N ALA A 199 30.57 -11.40 -6.08
CA ALA A 199 30.64 -11.82 -7.49
C ALA A 199 30.37 -13.33 -7.70
N ARG A 200 30.31 -14.12 -6.63
CA ARG A 200 30.04 -15.57 -6.64
C ARG A 200 28.62 -15.94 -6.21
N ASN A 201 27.94 -15.10 -5.45
CA ASN A 201 26.59 -15.37 -4.96
C ASN A 201 25.64 -14.42 -5.65
N GLY A 202 25.31 -14.72 -6.91
CA GLY A 202 24.40 -13.93 -7.73
C GLY A 202 23.18 -13.52 -6.91
N SER A 203 23.11 -12.25 -6.52
CA SER A 203 21.87 -11.69 -6.03
C SER A 203 20.84 -11.89 -7.14
N PRO A 204 19.60 -12.32 -6.84
CA PRO A 204 18.54 -12.42 -7.85
C PRO A 204 18.28 -11.10 -8.58
N GLU A 205 18.83 -10.00 -8.05
CA GLU A 205 18.70 -8.66 -8.58
C GLU A 205 20.06 -8.01 -8.89
N PRO A 206 20.16 -7.27 -10.01
CA PRO A 206 21.39 -6.60 -10.44
C PRO A 206 21.70 -5.29 -9.69
N VAL A 207 20.87 -4.86 -8.73
CA VAL A 207 21.16 -3.74 -7.82
C VAL A 207 21.57 -4.34 -6.48
N GLY A 208 22.52 -3.68 -5.81
CA GLY A 208 23.05 -4.13 -4.55
C GLY A 208 22.00 -4.56 -3.54
N GLY A 209 22.05 -5.82 -3.09
CA GLY A 209 21.11 -6.34 -2.09
C GLY A 209 21.01 -5.47 -0.83
N TRP A 210 22.09 -4.77 -0.47
CA TRP A 210 22.13 -3.83 0.65
C TRP A 210 21.04 -2.75 0.59
N VAL A 211 20.70 -2.23 -0.60
CA VAL A 211 19.67 -1.20 -0.76
C VAL A 211 18.32 -1.74 -0.31
N TRP A 212 18.01 -2.97 -0.71
CA TRP A 212 16.73 -3.60 -0.40
C TRP A 212 16.65 -4.08 1.04
N TRP A 213 17.76 -4.52 1.62
CA TRP A 213 17.84 -4.84 3.05
C TRP A 213 17.43 -3.64 3.90
N TRP A 214 18.13 -2.51 3.73
CA TRP A 214 17.84 -1.30 4.49
C TRP A 214 16.50 -0.69 4.08
N GLY A 215 16.15 -0.73 2.80
CA GLY A 215 14.87 -0.24 2.29
C GLY A 215 13.67 -0.99 2.87
N THR A 216 13.77 -2.30 3.12
CA THR A 216 12.71 -3.08 3.78
C THR A 216 12.47 -2.60 5.21
N ILE A 217 13.56 -2.42 5.97
CA ILE A 217 13.52 -1.90 7.34
C ILE A 217 12.97 -0.47 7.32
N GLY A 218 13.49 0.36 6.42
CA GLY A 218 13.10 1.76 6.25
C GLY A 218 11.63 1.92 5.91
N ALA A 219 11.10 1.12 4.99
CA ALA A 219 9.70 1.14 4.60
C ALA A 219 8.78 0.79 5.79
N PHE A 220 9.12 -0.23 6.57
CA PHE A 220 8.35 -0.61 7.76
C PHE A 220 8.36 0.49 8.83
N LEU A 221 9.55 1.02 9.17
CA LEU A 221 9.71 2.08 10.16
C LEU A 221 8.99 3.36 9.75
N MET A 222 9.14 3.75 8.48
CA MET A 222 8.49 4.94 7.93
C MET A 222 6.97 4.80 7.99
N LEU A 223 6.42 3.67 7.53
CA LEU A 223 4.98 3.45 7.51
C LEU A 223 4.39 3.36 8.92
N TRP A 224 5.04 2.63 9.82
CA TRP A 224 4.63 2.57 11.24
C TRP A 224 4.67 3.95 11.89
N GLY A 225 5.75 4.72 11.69
CA GLY A 225 5.87 6.07 12.24
C GLY A 225 4.80 7.02 11.68
N LEU A 226 4.50 6.94 10.39
CA LEU A 226 3.42 7.71 9.76
C LEU A 226 2.05 7.38 10.36
N GLU A 227 1.76 6.11 10.67
CA GLU A 227 0.50 5.70 11.28
C GLU A 227 0.28 6.28 12.69
N GLN A 228 1.36 6.60 13.41
CA GLN A 228 1.27 7.16 14.76
C GLN A 228 1.25 8.70 14.80
N LEU A 229 1.49 9.38 13.66
CA LEU A 229 1.63 10.84 13.59
C LEU A 229 0.42 11.50 12.92
N PRO A 230 -0.61 11.92 13.69
CA PRO A 230 -1.85 12.47 13.11
C PRO A 230 -1.64 13.79 12.36
N LEU A 231 -0.69 14.62 12.80
CA LEU A 231 -0.35 15.87 12.10
C LEU A 231 0.19 15.61 10.70
N LEU A 232 1.06 14.61 10.56
CA LEU A 232 1.66 14.25 9.28
C LEU A 232 0.63 13.59 8.36
N GLN A 233 -0.26 12.76 8.90
CA GLN A 233 -1.41 12.23 8.15
C GLN A 233 -2.33 13.34 7.66
N LYS A 234 -2.64 14.33 8.51
CA LYS A 234 -3.48 15.48 8.14
C LYS A 234 -2.83 16.29 7.01
N PHE A 235 -1.52 16.53 7.10
CA PHE A 235 -0.76 17.21 6.06
C PHE A 235 -0.78 16.43 4.74
N LEU A 236 -0.45 15.13 4.76
CA LEU A 236 -0.48 14.26 3.58
C LEU A 236 -1.89 14.07 3.00
N SER A 237 -2.93 14.38 3.77
CA SER A 237 -4.33 14.30 3.38
C SER A 237 -4.92 15.62 2.84
N VAL A 238 -4.10 16.66 2.62
CA VAL A 238 -4.54 17.89 1.95
C VAL A 238 -4.89 17.59 0.49
N SER A 239 -5.90 18.29 -0.06
CA SER A 239 -6.47 18.01 -1.38
C SER A 239 -5.43 17.93 -2.50
N PHE A 240 -4.43 18.82 -2.48
CA PHE A 240 -3.35 18.81 -3.47
C PHE A 240 -2.51 17.51 -3.41
N LEU A 241 -2.08 17.08 -2.21
CA LEU A 241 -1.29 15.85 -2.04
C LEU A 241 -2.12 14.60 -2.31
N LYS A 242 -3.41 14.62 -1.97
CA LYS A 242 -4.36 13.56 -2.35
C LYS A 242 -4.46 13.43 -3.87
N TYR A 243 -4.61 14.54 -4.58
CA TYR A 243 -4.65 14.55 -6.04
C TYR A 243 -3.36 13.99 -6.65
N LEU A 244 -2.19 14.39 -6.14
CA LEU A 244 -0.92 13.78 -6.56
C LEU A 244 -0.89 12.26 -6.31
N GLY A 245 -1.49 11.81 -5.20
CA GLY A 245 -1.68 10.39 -4.92
C GLY A 245 -2.60 9.69 -5.92
N GLU A 246 -3.68 10.31 -6.36
CA GLU A 246 -4.62 9.76 -7.34
C GLU A 246 -3.98 9.54 -8.72
N ILE A 247 -3.18 10.51 -9.19
CA ILE A 247 -2.47 10.39 -10.48
C ILE A 247 -1.15 9.63 -10.39
N SER A 248 -0.67 9.29 -9.19
CA SER A 248 0.67 8.72 -8.97
C SER A 248 0.94 7.44 -9.75
N TYR A 249 -0.08 6.59 -9.91
CA TYR A 249 0.03 5.35 -10.68
C TYR A 249 0.19 5.62 -12.19
N ALA A 250 -0.59 6.54 -12.75
CA ALA A 250 -0.43 6.98 -14.13
C ALA A 250 0.93 7.65 -14.36
N TYR A 251 1.37 8.47 -13.41
CA TYR A 251 2.69 9.09 -13.42
C TYR A 251 3.82 8.07 -13.42
N TYR A 252 3.73 7.07 -12.54
CA TYR A 252 4.69 5.98 -12.47
C TYR A 252 4.86 5.25 -13.81
N LEU A 253 3.76 5.04 -14.51
CA LEU A 253 3.73 4.40 -15.83
C LEU A 253 4.36 5.30 -16.92
N LEU A 254 3.97 6.58 -16.96
CA LEU A 254 4.34 7.51 -18.03
C LEU A 254 5.70 8.16 -17.87
N GLN A 255 6.27 8.20 -16.66
CA GLN A 255 7.50 8.96 -16.41
C GLN A 255 8.67 8.56 -17.33
N GLY A 256 8.76 7.28 -17.71
CA GLY A 256 9.78 6.78 -18.63
C GLY A 256 9.63 7.37 -20.04
N LEU A 257 8.40 7.52 -20.52
CA LEU A 257 8.10 8.16 -21.81
C LEU A 257 8.43 9.65 -21.79
N GLY A 258 7.98 10.38 -20.77
CA GLY A 258 8.28 11.82 -20.68
C GLY A 258 9.77 12.10 -20.52
N HIS A 259 10.49 11.24 -19.77
CA HIS A 259 11.94 11.35 -19.68
C HIS A 259 12.61 11.17 -21.05
N THR A 260 12.25 10.11 -21.77
CA THR A 260 12.95 9.72 -23.02
C THR A 260 12.56 10.53 -24.25
N HIS A 261 11.32 11.02 -24.35
CA HIS A 261 10.82 11.74 -25.54
C HIS A 261 10.57 13.23 -25.32
N VAL A 262 10.67 13.73 -24.09
CA VAL A 262 10.53 15.17 -23.78
C VAL A 262 11.78 15.70 -23.09
N ALA A 263 12.14 15.17 -21.92
CA ALA A 263 13.25 15.71 -21.14
C ALA A 263 14.61 15.54 -21.85
N ASN A 264 14.95 14.32 -22.30
CA ASN A 264 16.24 14.05 -22.93
C ASN A 264 16.47 14.86 -24.23
N PRO A 265 15.51 14.92 -25.17
CA PRO A 265 15.66 15.77 -26.36
C PRO A 265 15.86 17.25 -26.03
N ILE A 266 15.18 17.79 -25.02
CA ILE A 266 15.37 19.17 -24.57
C ILE A 266 16.77 19.35 -23.99
N PHE A 267 17.20 18.42 -23.14
CA PHE A 267 18.53 18.44 -22.54
C PHE A 267 19.65 18.40 -23.59
N GLU A 268 19.53 17.52 -24.58
CA GLU A 268 20.46 17.40 -25.71
C GLU A 268 20.44 18.68 -26.55
N ALA A 269 19.26 19.22 -26.90
CA ALA A 269 19.16 20.47 -27.65
C ALA A 269 19.81 21.66 -26.93
N LEU A 270 19.58 21.81 -25.62
CA LEU A 270 20.16 22.89 -24.81
C LEU A 270 21.69 22.80 -24.74
N GLN A 271 22.25 21.60 -24.65
CA GLN A 271 23.70 21.42 -24.66
C GLN A 271 24.30 21.56 -26.05
N ASP A 272 23.81 20.80 -27.03
CA ASP A 272 24.48 20.64 -28.32
C ASP A 272 24.26 21.85 -29.23
N ARG A 273 23.06 22.47 -29.17
CA ARG A 273 22.71 23.61 -30.04
C ARG A 273 22.94 24.96 -29.38
N TYR A 274 22.73 25.05 -28.06
CA TYR A 274 22.79 26.33 -27.34
C TYR A 274 23.96 26.44 -26.36
N GLY A 275 24.77 25.38 -26.18
CA GLY A 275 25.97 25.43 -25.36
C GLY A 275 25.71 25.62 -23.86
N TRP A 276 24.53 25.26 -23.36
CA TRP A 276 24.20 25.41 -21.94
C TRP A 276 25.07 24.49 -21.07
N SER A 277 25.32 24.91 -19.82
CA SER A 277 25.95 24.05 -18.84
C SER A 277 25.11 22.80 -18.56
N LYS A 278 25.75 21.67 -18.27
CA LYS A 278 25.05 20.40 -17.93
C LYS A 278 24.00 20.59 -16.84
N SER A 279 24.34 21.32 -15.77
CA SER A 279 23.45 21.53 -14.63
C SER A 279 22.21 22.36 -15.01
N SER A 280 22.40 23.47 -15.72
CA SER A 280 21.27 24.32 -16.13
C SER A 280 20.37 23.64 -17.17
N ALA A 281 20.97 22.96 -18.15
CA ALA A 281 20.24 22.16 -19.13
C ALA A 281 19.43 21.04 -18.46
N PHE A 282 20.04 20.33 -17.50
CA PHE A 282 19.38 19.26 -16.74
C PHE A 282 18.18 19.80 -15.94
N VAL A 283 18.38 20.87 -15.16
CA VAL A 283 17.30 21.44 -14.33
C VAL A 283 16.11 21.86 -15.19
N LEU A 284 16.35 22.57 -16.30
CA LEU A 284 15.27 23.03 -17.17
C LEU A 284 14.55 21.87 -17.86
N ALA A 285 15.30 20.93 -18.45
CA ALA A 285 14.75 19.74 -19.08
C ALA A 285 13.96 18.88 -18.09
N TYR A 286 14.46 18.74 -16.86
CA TYR A 286 13.80 18.01 -15.79
C TYR A 286 12.48 18.67 -15.39
N ILE A 287 12.45 19.99 -15.18
CA ILE A 287 11.22 20.72 -14.84
C ILE A 287 10.19 20.56 -15.95
N ILE A 288 10.57 20.79 -17.21
CA ILE A 288 9.66 20.67 -18.36
C ILE A 288 9.14 19.24 -18.51
N GLY A 289 10.02 18.24 -18.38
CA GLY A 289 9.65 16.82 -18.43
C GLY A 289 8.69 16.41 -17.31
N ASN A 290 8.87 16.91 -16.09
CA ASN A 290 7.96 16.64 -14.97
C ASN A 290 6.60 17.30 -15.17
N ILE A 291 6.55 18.55 -15.66
CA ILE A 291 5.30 19.23 -15.99
C ILE A 291 4.53 18.44 -17.05
N PHE A 292 5.22 18.03 -18.11
CA PHE A 292 4.63 17.16 -19.15
C PHE A 292 4.09 15.87 -18.55
N ASN A 293 4.88 15.17 -17.72
CA ASN A 293 4.44 13.93 -17.08
C ASN A 293 3.21 14.14 -16.20
N ILE A 294 3.14 15.19 -15.38
CA ILE A 294 1.97 15.47 -14.54
C ILE A 294 0.72 15.66 -15.40
N ILE A 295 0.80 16.45 -16.47
CA ILE A 295 -0.32 16.70 -17.39
C ILE A 295 -0.74 15.42 -18.11
N ALA A 296 0.22 14.68 -18.67
CA ALA A 296 -0.04 13.42 -19.35
C ALA A 296 -0.67 12.39 -18.39
N SER A 297 -0.25 12.38 -17.14
CA SER A 297 -0.74 11.48 -16.10
C SER A 297 -2.17 11.78 -15.69
N ASP A 298 -2.55 13.05 -15.54
CA ASP A 298 -3.94 13.42 -15.28
C ASP A 298 -4.86 12.95 -16.41
N TYR A 299 -4.47 13.18 -17.68
CA TYR A 299 -5.25 12.73 -18.82
C TYR A 299 -5.35 11.20 -18.89
N PHE A 300 -4.21 10.51 -18.74
CA PHE A 300 -4.16 9.05 -18.76
C PHE A 300 -4.98 8.43 -17.62
N TRP A 301 -4.91 9.00 -16.43
CA TRP A 301 -5.70 8.56 -15.27
C TRP A 301 -7.21 8.64 -15.56
N ARG A 302 -7.71 9.79 -16.03
CA ARG A 302 -9.15 9.99 -16.30
C ARG A 302 -9.68 9.12 -17.44
N VAL A 303 -8.90 8.98 -18.51
CA VAL A 303 -9.36 8.30 -19.75
C VAL A 303 -9.16 6.79 -19.65
N ILE A 304 -7.97 6.35 -19.22
CA ILE A 304 -7.55 4.95 -19.30
C ILE A 304 -7.74 4.27 -17.95
N ASP A 305 -7.11 4.78 -16.89
CA ASP A 305 -7.10 4.10 -15.58
C ASP A 305 -8.51 3.95 -15.00
N GLU A 306 -9.29 5.03 -14.92
CA GLU A 306 -10.67 4.97 -14.45
C GLU A 306 -11.53 3.97 -15.25
N SER A 307 -11.33 3.91 -16.57
CA SER A 307 -12.07 3.01 -17.44
C SER A 307 -11.74 1.55 -17.14
N PHE A 308 -10.48 1.22 -16.88
CA PHE A 308 -10.09 -0.12 -16.43
C PHE A 308 -10.57 -0.44 -15.01
N ILE A 309 -10.69 0.55 -14.12
CA ILE A 309 -11.31 0.38 -12.80
C ILE A 309 -12.80 0.01 -12.94
N ARG A 310 -13.53 0.72 -13.82
CA ARG A 310 -14.94 0.44 -14.14
C ARG A 310 -15.09 -0.96 -14.76
N LEU A 311 -14.24 -1.30 -15.73
CA LEU A 311 -14.21 -2.62 -16.35
C LEU A 311 -13.95 -3.74 -15.32
N ALA A 312 -12.96 -3.57 -14.46
CA ALA A 312 -12.61 -4.56 -13.43
C ALA A 312 -13.77 -4.79 -12.44
N ARG A 313 -14.53 -3.74 -12.10
CA ARG A 313 -15.74 -3.87 -11.28
C ARG A 313 -16.82 -4.64 -12.03
N PHE A 314 -17.10 -4.28 -13.27
CA PHE A 314 -18.11 -4.94 -14.09
C PHE A 314 -17.83 -6.44 -14.24
N VAL A 315 -16.61 -6.81 -14.61
CA VAL A 315 -16.21 -8.22 -14.80
C VAL A 315 -16.38 -9.03 -13.51
N VAL A 316 -16.01 -8.48 -12.36
CA VAL A 316 -16.04 -9.25 -11.10
C VAL A 316 -17.42 -9.29 -10.46
N VAL A 317 -18.12 -8.16 -10.43
CA VAL A 317 -19.40 -8.02 -9.73
C VAL A 317 -20.54 -8.47 -10.62
N GLU A 318 -20.61 -7.98 -11.85
CA GLU A 318 -21.76 -8.23 -12.72
C GLU A 318 -21.65 -9.57 -13.43
N LEU A 319 -20.51 -9.83 -14.09
CA LEU A 319 -20.31 -11.03 -14.89
C LEU A 319 -20.06 -12.27 -14.03
N LEU A 320 -19.18 -12.19 -13.02
CA LEU A 320 -18.84 -13.33 -12.17
C LEU A 320 -19.72 -13.45 -10.91
N GLY A 321 -20.55 -12.44 -10.61
CA GLY A 321 -21.46 -12.46 -9.45
C GLY A 321 -20.77 -12.42 -8.08
N VAL A 322 -19.46 -12.21 -8.02
CA VAL A 322 -18.69 -12.25 -6.77
C VAL A 322 -18.92 -10.95 -6.00
N GLY A 323 -19.53 -11.05 -4.82
CA GLY A 323 -19.78 -9.90 -3.93
C GLY A 323 -21.09 -9.16 -4.19
N LYS A 324 -22.05 -9.74 -4.93
CA LYS A 324 -23.42 -9.23 -4.98
C LYS A 324 -24.05 -9.33 -3.58
N GLN A 325 -24.33 -8.18 -2.95
CA GLN A 325 -25.11 -8.17 -1.72
C GLN A 325 -26.58 -8.49 -2.05
N PRO A 326 -27.21 -9.46 -1.36
CA PRO A 326 -28.62 -9.77 -1.57
C PRO A 326 -29.47 -8.57 -1.15
N GLY A 327 -30.17 -7.94 -2.11
CA GLY A 327 -31.11 -6.84 -1.85
C GLY A 327 -30.89 -5.56 -2.66
N MET A 328 -29.73 -5.39 -3.33
CA MET A 328 -29.50 -4.22 -4.17
C MET A 328 -30.17 -4.43 -5.55
N ARG A 329 -31.39 -3.93 -5.73
CA ARG A 329 -32.01 -3.82 -7.06
C ARG A 329 -31.11 -2.94 -7.93
N LEU A 330 -30.46 -3.54 -8.92
CA LEU A 330 -29.70 -2.83 -9.95
C LEU A 330 -30.65 -1.88 -10.68
N ARG A 331 -30.55 -0.57 -10.41
CA ARG A 331 -31.11 0.46 -11.29
C ARG A 331 -30.27 0.47 -12.57
N SER A 332 -30.82 -0.07 -13.64
CA SER A 332 -30.29 0.05 -15.00
C SER A 332 -30.41 1.51 -15.45
N GLY A 333 -29.34 2.29 -15.35
CA GLY A 333 -29.23 3.64 -15.90
C GLY A 333 -27.78 4.07 -16.05
N PRO A 334 -27.44 4.99 -16.98
CA PRO A 334 -26.05 5.35 -17.30
C PRO A 334 -25.32 6.10 -16.16
N ASP A 335 -26.05 6.59 -15.16
CA ASP A 335 -25.56 7.52 -14.13
C ASP A 335 -25.23 6.88 -12.78
N SER A 336 -25.02 5.57 -12.67
CA SER A 336 -24.64 4.93 -11.39
C SER A 336 -23.17 5.10 -11.00
N ALA A 337 -22.53 6.19 -11.44
CA ALA A 337 -21.12 6.46 -11.19
C ALA A 337 -20.93 7.37 -9.97
N ILE A 338 -19.94 7.02 -9.15
CA ILE A 338 -19.37 7.84 -8.07
C ILE A 338 -20.18 7.84 -6.76
N GLY A 339 -20.22 6.67 -6.13
CA GLY A 339 -20.25 6.59 -4.67
C GLY A 339 -18.87 6.11 -4.19
N TYR A 340 -17.94 7.03 -3.94
CA TYR A 340 -16.77 6.70 -3.12
C TYR A 340 -17.32 6.31 -1.74
N THR A 341 -17.26 5.03 -1.37
CA THR A 341 -17.24 4.70 0.06
C THR A 341 -15.95 5.31 0.58
N ALA A 342 -16.06 6.40 1.34
CA ALA A 342 -14.95 6.97 2.07
C ALA A 342 -14.24 5.83 2.83
N VAL A 343 -12.91 5.85 2.83
CA VAL A 343 -12.11 5.08 3.79
C VAL A 343 -12.75 5.31 5.17
N PRO A 344 -13.07 4.27 5.96
CA PRO A 344 -13.62 4.46 7.28
C PRO A 344 -12.75 5.48 8.01
N THR A 345 -13.33 6.64 8.31
CA THR A 345 -12.64 7.68 9.05
C THR A 345 -12.14 7.05 10.33
N ALA A 346 -10.91 7.40 10.71
CA ALA A 346 -10.26 6.93 11.92
C ALA A 346 -11.27 6.83 13.08
N ALA A 347 -11.19 5.73 13.83
CA ALA A 347 -12.00 5.54 15.02
C ALA A 347 -12.01 6.84 15.84
N PRO A 348 -13.19 7.30 16.31
CA PRO A 348 -13.29 8.54 17.04
C PRO A 348 -12.30 8.53 18.20
N THR A 349 -11.46 9.57 18.26
CA THR A 349 -10.59 9.82 19.41
C THR A 349 -11.48 10.03 20.62
N ALA A 350 -11.45 9.08 21.54
CA ALA A 350 -12.07 9.22 22.85
C ALA A 350 -11.33 10.33 23.63
N SER A 351 -11.88 11.56 23.59
CA SER A 351 -11.82 12.55 24.68
C SER A 351 -12.50 13.84 24.24
N ASP A 352 -13.74 14.07 24.69
CA ASP A 352 -14.17 15.37 25.19
C ASP A 352 -15.25 15.12 26.24
N ASP A 353 -14.88 15.28 27.51
CA ASP A 353 -15.79 15.22 28.65
C ASP A 353 -16.72 16.44 28.60
N ARG A 354 -18.03 16.19 28.49
CA ARG A 354 -19.05 17.10 29.01
C ARG A 354 -20.06 16.31 29.81
N SER A 355 -20.13 16.66 31.09
CA SER A 355 -21.19 16.33 32.01
C SER A 355 -22.56 16.70 31.45
N THR A 356 -23.40 15.71 31.22
CA THR A 356 -24.85 15.84 31.27
C THR A 356 -25.41 14.53 31.81
N SER A 357 -25.81 14.57 33.08
CA SER A 357 -26.79 13.68 33.66
C SER A 357 -28.09 13.77 32.86
N ASP A 358 -28.50 12.67 32.24
CA ASP A 358 -29.89 12.27 32.04
C ASP A 358 -29.90 11.05 31.12
N ASP A 359 -30.19 9.88 31.70
CA ASP A 359 -30.90 8.76 31.08
C ASP A 359 -31.06 7.67 32.14
N THR A 360 -31.83 7.99 33.17
CA THR A 360 -32.46 7.00 34.04
C THR A 360 -33.61 6.36 33.28
N ALA A 361 -33.49 5.07 32.95
CA ALA A 361 -34.61 4.26 32.52
C ALA A 361 -35.53 3.99 33.73
N VAL A 362 -36.48 4.90 33.96
CA VAL A 362 -37.67 4.68 34.80
C VAL A 362 -38.81 4.39 33.83
N GLY A 363 -39.26 3.14 33.79
CA GLY A 363 -40.52 2.74 33.19
C GLY A 363 -41.43 2.24 34.30
N GLU A 364 -42.29 3.13 34.80
CA GLU A 364 -43.48 2.78 35.58
C GLU A 364 -44.53 2.21 34.62
N ASP A 365 -44.99 0.99 34.90
CA ASP A 365 -46.31 0.52 34.49
C ASP A 365 -47.13 0.33 35.77
N ASP A 366 -47.96 1.33 36.07
CA ASP A 366 -49.07 1.24 37.02
C ASP A 366 -50.27 0.60 36.31
N ILE A 367 -50.96 -0.36 36.95
CA ILE A 367 -52.43 -0.47 37.03
C ILE A 367 -52.83 -1.67 37.92
N ALA A 368 -53.58 -1.33 38.98
CA ALA A 368 -54.63 -2.09 39.71
C ALA A 368 -54.17 -3.29 40.59
N LEU A 369 -54.28 -3.25 41.93
CA LEU A 369 -55.50 -3.20 42.74
C LEU A 369 -55.14 -3.14 44.24
N LYS A 370 -56.04 -2.54 45.01
CA LYS A 370 -55.93 -2.12 46.40
C LYS A 370 -56.66 -3.12 47.33
N GLU A 371 -56.30 -3.08 48.62
CA GLU A 371 -57.06 -3.50 49.83
C GLU A 371 -57.07 -4.97 50.26
N TYR A 372 -56.35 -5.26 51.36
CA TYR A 372 -56.85 -5.69 52.68
C TYR A 372 -55.58 -5.92 53.54
N GLY A 373 -55.37 -5.33 54.71
CA GLY A 373 -56.26 -5.23 55.86
C GLY A 373 -55.49 -5.83 57.03
N ASP A 374 -54.99 -4.94 57.89
CA ASP A 374 -54.39 -5.19 59.18
C ASP A 374 -55.34 -6.07 60.02
N ASP A 375 -54.89 -7.21 60.54
CA ASP A 375 -55.54 -7.82 61.70
C ASP A 375 -54.68 -8.88 62.40
N MET A 376 -54.69 -8.77 63.73
CA MET A 376 -54.55 -9.85 64.70
C MET A 376 -53.14 -10.31 65.07
N ASN A 377 -52.61 -9.52 66.01
CA ASN A 377 -51.90 -10.00 67.18
C ASN A 377 -52.62 -11.18 67.86
N ASP A 378 -51.85 -11.98 68.58
CA ASP A 378 -52.26 -12.91 69.64
C ASP A 378 -52.68 -14.34 69.23
N GLY A 379 -52.08 -15.35 69.87
CA GLY A 379 -52.53 -16.72 69.71
C GLY A 379 -51.48 -17.83 69.76
N MET A 380 -50.83 -17.98 70.92
CA MET A 380 -50.58 -19.28 71.54
C MET A 380 -49.74 -20.36 70.82
N ARG A 381 -48.65 -20.70 71.53
CA ARG A 381 -48.33 -22.06 72.00
C ARG A 381 -48.00 -23.12 70.93
N ALA A 382 -46.72 -23.47 70.96
CA ALA A 382 -46.20 -24.70 71.58
C ALA A 382 -45.52 -25.72 70.67
N ARG A 383 -44.48 -26.31 71.29
CA ARG A 383 -43.76 -27.55 70.96
C ARG A 383 -42.88 -27.44 69.72
N GLY A 384 -41.61 -27.83 69.73
CA GLY A 384 -40.83 -28.67 70.64
C GLY A 384 -39.72 -29.25 69.76
N ARG A 385 -38.45 -28.92 70.03
CA ARG A 385 -37.44 -29.80 70.65
C ARG A 385 -36.98 -30.97 69.77
N ARG A 386 -35.64 -31.15 69.77
CA ARG A 386 -34.79 -32.28 69.30
C ARG A 386 -34.36 -32.17 67.84
N HIS A 387 -33.16 -32.55 67.42
CA HIS A 387 -31.86 -33.03 67.95
C HIS A 387 -30.94 -32.81 66.73
N SER A 388 -29.63 -32.67 66.73
CA SER A 388 -28.49 -33.01 67.59
C SER A 388 -27.26 -32.43 66.88
#